data_AF-A0AA87LX64-F1
#
_entry.id   AF-A0AA87LX64-F1
#
_cell.length_a   1.000
_cell.length_b   1.000
_cell.length_c   1.000
_cell.angle_alpha   90.00
_cell.angle_beta   90.00
_cell.angle_gamma   90.00
#
_symmetry.space_group_name_H-M   'P 1'
#
loop_
_entity.id
_entity.type
_entity.pdbx_description
1 polymer ?
#
loop_
_entity_poly.entity_id
_entity_poly.type
_entity_poly.pdbx_seq_one_letter_code
_entity_poly.pdbx_strand_id
1 'polypeptide(L)'
;MNHSVENRFFAIVCGALLVFVAPLFVLFLFLSSGRAEKEIKDHISVLLVANAQALAKPLWDLDEDSVTQISATTVAEGAIVKVNVRDLSGQLDVTQSTIPKAYKGPLEAVSRSIIYNGVDGARNLGSITVYYPKLGLFDGLKSEEIVFISIFIFAVLTVFGAALIGNRIFVIQPLMRLTHAIEATRQLGSRHHVDWQSNDEMGRLAHSFNEMQSKLEREETELKLAHRRATDTYNLTPAMLFSLDKDDCIAAVSDYWLGAT
;
A
#
# COMPACT_ATOMS: atom_id res chain seq x y z
N MET A 1 -15.55 9.75 20.09
CA MET A 1 -15.78 10.06 18.66
C MET A 1 -14.71 11.03 18.21
N ASN A 2 -13.54 10.59 17.71
CA ASN A 2 -12.49 11.50 17.18
C ASN A 2 -11.58 10.86 16.11
N HIS A 3 -12.09 9.92 15.30
CA HIS A 3 -11.30 9.25 14.24
C HIS A 3 -11.40 9.91 12.85
N SER A 4 -12.11 11.03 12.71
CA SER A 4 -12.42 11.60 11.38
C SER A 4 -11.16 12.00 10.60
N VAL A 5 -10.20 12.69 11.24
CA VAL A 5 -9.00 13.18 10.56
C VAL A 5 -8.00 12.06 10.27
N GLU A 6 -7.79 11.14 11.23
CA GLU A 6 -6.91 9.97 11.05
C GLU A 6 -7.44 9.06 9.92
N ASN A 7 -8.74 8.79 9.90
CA ASN A 7 -9.35 7.95 8.87
C ASN A 7 -9.37 8.63 7.49
N ARG A 8 -9.52 9.96 7.43
CA ARG A 8 -9.39 10.74 6.19
C ARG A 8 -7.95 10.72 5.67
N PHE A 9 -6.97 10.93 6.54
CA PHE A 9 -5.55 10.84 6.16
C PHE A 9 -5.22 9.42 5.67
N PHE A 10 -5.65 8.40 6.41
CA PHE A 10 -5.50 7.00 6.00
C PHE A 10 -6.12 6.74 4.63
N ALA A 11 -7.36 7.18 4.40
CA ALA A 11 -8.04 7.00 3.12
C ALA A 11 -7.32 7.70 1.96
N ILE A 12 -6.80 8.91 2.18
CA ILE A 12 -6.04 9.65 1.16
C ILE A 12 -4.72 8.94 0.86
N VAL A 13 -3.96 8.54 1.88
CA VAL A 13 -2.68 7.85 1.68
C VAL A 13 -2.89 6.49 1.05
N CYS A 14 -3.87 5.69 1.49
CA CYS A 14 -4.22 4.42 0.85
C CYS A 14 -4.68 4.62 -0.59
N GLY A 15 -5.49 5.64 -0.86
CA GLY A 15 -5.94 5.98 -2.21
C GLY A 15 -4.77 6.32 -3.12
N ALA A 16 -3.87 7.21 -2.67
CA ALA A 16 -2.67 7.57 -3.40
C ALA A 16 -1.76 6.35 -3.64
N LEU A 17 -1.56 5.52 -2.61
CA LEU A 17 -0.78 4.30 -2.69
C LEU A 17 -1.38 3.34 -3.74
N LEU A 18 -2.69 3.11 -3.72
CA LEU A 18 -3.37 2.24 -4.68
C LEU A 18 -3.22 2.76 -6.12
N VAL A 19 -3.35 4.07 -6.33
CA VAL A 19 -3.21 4.68 -7.66
C VAL A 19 -1.81 4.48 -8.24
N PHE A 20 -0.76 4.45 -7.41
CA PHE A 20 0.61 4.20 -7.89
C PHE A 20 0.96 2.71 -7.95
N VAL A 21 0.57 1.94 -6.94
CA VAL A 21 0.97 0.53 -6.79
C VAL A 21 0.18 -0.38 -7.73
N ALA A 22 -1.13 -0.16 -7.90
CA ALA A 22 -1.95 -1.05 -8.71
C ALA A 22 -1.54 -1.08 -10.19
N PRO A 23 -1.27 0.06 -10.88
CA PRO A 23 -0.80 0.02 -12.26
C PRO A 23 0.56 -0.65 -12.41
N LEU A 24 1.49 -0.40 -11.49
CA LEU A 24 2.80 -1.06 -11.48
C LEU A 24 2.66 -2.57 -11.31
N PHE A 25 1.77 -3.01 -10.43
CA PHE A 25 1.50 -4.43 -10.21
C PHE A 25 0.84 -5.08 -11.42
N VAL A 26 -0.14 -4.42 -12.04
CA VAL A 26 -0.77 -4.90 -13.28
C VAL A 26 0.25 -4.98 -14.42
N LEU A 27 1.10 -3.96 -14.57
CA LEU A 27 2.17 -3.95 -15.57
C LEU A 27 3.16 -5.09 -15.31
N PHE A 28 3.53 -5.32 -14.05
CA PHE A 28 4.40 -6.44 -13.67
C PHE A 28 3.79 -7.78 -14.05
N LEU A 29 2.52 -8.03 -13.74
CA LEU A 29 1.82 -9.26 -14.11
C LEU A 29 1.75 -9.43 -15.63
N PHE A 30 1.49 -8.34 -16.36
CA PHE A 30 1.47 -8.35 -17.82
C PHE A 30 2.83 -8.74 -18.42
N LEU A 31 3.92 -8.16 -17.91
CA LEU A 31 5.27 -8.48 -18.36
C LEU A 31 5.69 -9.91 -17.97
N SER A 32 5.32 -10.36 -16.77
CA SER A 32 5.61 -11.72 -16.28
C SER A 32 4.88 -12.78 -17.12
N SER A 33 3.59 -12.60 -17.36
CA SER A 33 2.78 -13.50 -18.18
C SER A 33 3.31 -13.60 -19.61
N GLY A 34 3.65 -12.47 -20.25
CA GLY A 34 4.21 -12.47 -21.60
C GLY A 34 5.58 -13.16 -21.71
N ARG A 35 6.42 -13.10 -20.67
CA ARG A 35 7.68 -13.85 -20.62
C ARG A 35 7.44 -15.35 -20.47
N ALA A 36 6.53 -15.75 -19.57
CA ALA A 36 6.21 -17.15 -19.33
C ALA A 36 5.62 -17.83 -20.57
N GLU A 37 4.73 -17.16 -21.30
CA GLU A 37 4.17 -17.66 -22.57
C GLU A 37 5.26 -17.89 -23.61
N LYS A 38 6.18 -16.91 -23.76
CA LYS A 38 7.29 -17.03 -24.71
C LYS A 38 8.22 -18.19 -24.36
N GLU A 39 8.59 -18.33 -23.09
CA GLU A 39 9.48 -19.40 -22.63
C GLU A 39 8.88 -20.79 -22.87
N ILE A 40 7.58 -20.97 -22.58
CA ILE A 40 6.87 -22.23 -22.83
C ILE A 40 6.82 -22.54 -24.33
N LYS A 41 6.51 -21.54 -25.16
CA LYS A 41 6.48 -21.71 -26.61
C LYS A 41 7.85 -22.09 -27.18
N ASP A 42 8.91 -21.43 -26.72
CA ASP A 42 10.28 -21.74 -27.15
C ASP A 42 10.66 -23.16 -26.72
N HIS A 43 10.35 -23.57 -25.49
CA HIS A 43 10.60 -24.93 -25.00
C HIS A 43 9.83 -26.00 -25.79
N ILE A 44 8.52 -25.79 -26.02
CA ILE A 44 7.68 -26.68 -26.84
C ILE A 44 8.22 -26.78 -28.27
N SER A 45 8.70 -25.67 -28.83
CA SER A 45 9.22 -25.64 -30.20
C SER A 45 10.46 -26.52 -30.36
N VAL A 46 11.37 -26.51 -29.37
CA VAL A 46 12.58 -27.35 -29.34
C VAL A 46 12.19 -28.81 -29.18
N LEU A 47 11.26 -29.10 -28.28
CA LEU A 47 10.77 -30.45 -28.04
C LEU A 47 10.07 -31.05 -29.29
N LEU A 48 9.32 -30.23 -30.01
CA LEU A 48 8.70 -30.61 -31.29
C LEU A 48 9.73 -30.93 -32.37
N VAL A 49 10.90 -30.28 -32.40
CA VAL A 49 11.99 -30.66 -33.34
C VAL A 49 12.39 -32.11 -33.09
N ALA A 50 12.71 -32.44 -31.84
CA ALA A 50 13.24 -33.75 -31.46
C ALA A 50 12.20 -34.85 -31.66
N ASN A 51 10.96 -34.63 -31.20
CA ASN A 51 9.88 -35.59 -31.35
C ASN A 51 9.47 -35.79 -32.82
N ALA A 52 9.43 -34.73 -33.64
CA ALA A 52 9.16 -34.88 -35.07
C ALA A 52 10.23 -35.74 -35.76
N GLN A 53 11.50 -35.60 -35.39
CA GLN A 53 12.57 -36.43 -35.95
C GLN A 53 12.50 -37.89 -35.48
N ALA A 54 12.14 -38.13 -34.22
CA ALA A 54 11.95 -39.48 -33.68
C ALA A 54 10.75 -40.20 -34.31
N LEU A 55 9.67 -39.48 -34.62
CA LEU A 55 8.47 -40.03 -35.26
C LEU A 55 8.65 -40.32 -36.75
N ALA A 56 9.68 -39.77 -37.40
CA ALA A 56 9.87 -39.92 -38.84
C ALA A 56 10.02 -41.38 -39.28
N LYS A 57 10.77 -42.19 -38.51
CA LYS A 57 11.00 -43.60 -38.85
C LYS A 57 9.77 -44.48 -38.59
N PRO A 58 9.11 -44.42 -37.41
CA PRO A 58 7.85 -45.12 -37.17
C PRO A 58 6.72 -44.77 -38.14
N LEU A 59 6.58 -43.48 -38.52
CA LEU A 59 5.56 -43.08 -39.51
C LEU A 59 5.85 -43.66 -40.90
N TRP A 60 7.11 -43.72 -41.31
CA TRP A 60 7.49 -44.34 -42.57
C TRP A 60 7.22 -45.85 -42.59
N ASP A 61 7.51 -46.52 -41.47
CA ASP A 61 7.30 -47.96 -41.32
C ASP A 61 5.83 -48.30 -40.97
N LEU A 62 4.93 -47.30 -40.85
CA LEU A 62 3.54 -47.43 -40.43
C LEU A 62 3.37 -48.16 -39.08
N ASP A 63 4.34 -47.99 -38.18
CA ASP A 63 4.34 -48.56 -36.84
C ASP A 63 3.53 -47.69 -35.86
N GLU A 64 2.23 -47.96 -35.80
CA GLU A 64 1.29 -47.24 -34.94
C GLU A 64 1.63 -47.38 -33.44
N ASP A 65 2.17 -48.52 -33.01
CA ASP A 65 2.53 -48.77 -31.61
C ASP A 65 3.67 -47.85 -31.17
N SER A 66 4.72 -47.73 -32.00
CA SER A 66 5.82 -46.80 -31.76
C SER A 66 5.36 -45.34 -31.79
N VAL A 67 4.48 -44.95 -32.72
CA VAL A 67 3.91 -43.59 -32.76
C VAL A 67 3.09 -43.31 -31.50
N THR A 68 2.31 -44.27 -31.04
CA THR A 68 1.51 -44.20 -29.81
C THR A 68 2.40 -44.04 -28.58
N GLN A 69 3.48 -44.82 -28.47
CA GLN A 69 4.40 -44.75 -27.33
C GLN A 69 5.17 -43.42 -27.28
N ILE A 70 5.67 -42.95 -28.43
CA ILE A 70 6.36 -41.66 -28.51
C ILE A 70 5.40 -40.52 -28.18
N SER A 71 4.20 -40.50 -28.78
CA SER A 71 3.21 -39.45 -28.50
C SER A 71 2.71 -39.46 -27.05
N ALA A 72 2.59 -40.63 -26.41
CA ALA A 72 2.27 -40.74 -24.99
C ALA A 72 3.38 -40.17 -24.11
N THR A 73 4.64 -40.38 -24.48
CA THR A 73 5.81 -39.82 -23.78
C THR A 73 5.87 -38.30 -23.92
N THR A 74 5.58 -37.76 -25.11
CA THR A 74 5.51 -36.31 -25.33
C THR A 74 4.42 -35.63 -24.50
N VAL A 75 3.27 -36.28 -24.28
CA VAL A 75 2.20 -35.76 -23.40
C VAL A 75 2.59 -35.83 -21.92
N ALA A 76 3.48 -36.75 -21.53
CA ALA A 76 3.93 -36.86 -20.15
C ALA A 76 4.89 -35.73 -19.73
N GLU A 77 5.47 -35.01 -20.69
CA GLU A 77 6.25 -33.79 -20.44
C GLU A 77 5.30 -32.61 -20.15
N GLY A 78 5.07 -32.36 -18.86
CA GLY A 78 3.88 -31.71 -18.27
C GLY A 78 3.48 -30.30 -18.72
N ALA A 79 4.12 -29.68 -19.71
CA ALA A 79 3.60 -28.48 -20.38
C ALA A 79 2.58 -28.81 -21.48
N ILE A 80 2.62 -30.04 -22.01
CA ILE A 80 1.78 -30.49 -23.12
C ILE A 80 0.59 -31.27 -22.56
N VAL A 81 -0.61 -30.92 -23.00
CA VAL A 81 -1.82 -31.59 -22.51
C VAL A 81 -2.46 -32.51 -23.53
N LYS A 82 -2.21 -32.28 -24.82
CA LYS A 82 -2.66 -33.16 -25.91
C LYS A 82 -1.65 -33.14 -27.06
N VAL A 83 -1.41 -34.30 -27.65
CA VAL A 83 -0.59 -34.49 -28.85
C VAL A 83 -1.45 -35.17 -29.91
N ASN A 84 -1.35 -34.69 -31.14
CA ASN A 84 -2.00 -35.28 -32.30
C ASN A 84 -0.94 -35.50 -33.39
N VAL A 85 -0.75 -36.74 -33.82
CA VAL A 85 0.16 -37.11 -34.90
C VAL A 85 -0.68 -37.61 -36.06
N ARG A 86 -0.53 -36.98 -37.22
CA ARG A 86 -1.30 -37.30 -38.42
C ARG A 86 -0.38 -37.51 -39.62
N ASP A 87 -0.61 -38.60 -40.36
CA ASP A 87 0.02 -38.86 -41.66
C ASP A 87 -0.65 -38.05 -42.80
N LEU A 88 0.10 -37.75 -43.86
CA LEU A 88 -0.40 -37.09 -45.08
C LEU A 88 -1.52 -37.86 -45.76
N SER A 89 -1.52 -39.20 -45.67
CA SER A 89 -2.58 -40.03 -46.24
C SER A 89 -3.90 -39.96 -45.47
N GLY A 90 -3.85 -39.45 -44.23
CA GLY A 90 -4.98 -39.45 -43.30
C GLY A 90 -5.35 -40.83 -42.74
N GLN A 91 -4.58 -41.88 -43.05
CA GLN A 91 -4.85 -43.24 -42.54
C GLN A 91 -4.42 -43.42 -41.08
N LEU A 92 -3.40 -42.68 -40.64
CA LEU A 92 -2.92 -42.71 -39.27
C LEU A 92 -3.18 -41.36 -38.59
N ASP A 93 -3.99 -41.39 -37.53
CA ASP A 93 -4.33 -40.24 -36.68
C ASP A 93 -4.30 -40.67 -35.20
N VAL A 94 -3.13 -40.53 -34.58
CA VAL A 94 -2.90 -40.91 -33.19
C VAL A 94 -3.06 -39.67 -32.31
N THR A 95 -3.98 -39.73 -31.35
CA THR A 95 -4.23 -38.66 -30.39
C THR A 95 -3.99 -39.15 -28.97
N GLN A 96 -3.10 -38.47 -28.26
CA GLN A 96 -2.85 -38.67 -26.84
C GLN A 96 -3.25 -37.42 -26.06
N SER A 97 -3.87 -37.59 -24.89
CA SER A 97 -4.36 -36.48 -24.07
C SER A 97 -4.30 -36.81 -22.60
N THR A 98 -3.70 -35.92 -21.81
CA THR A 98 -3.73 -35.94 -20.34
C THR A 98 -4.70 -34.88 -19.78
N ILE A 99 -5.40 -34.13 -20.64
CA ILE A 99 -6.38 -33.12 -20.22
C ILE A 99 -7.45 -33.76 -19.31
N PRO A 100 -7.60 -33.32 -18.04
CA PRO A 100 -8.70 -33.76 -17.20
C PRO A 100 -10.05 -33.38 -17.83
N LYS A 101 -11.05 -34.26 -17.78
CA LYS A 101 -12.39 -34.00 -18.34
C LYS A 101 -13.06 -32.71 -17.84
N ALA A 102 -12.62 -32.20 -16.68
CA ALA A 102 -13.12 -30.96 -16.08
C ALA A 102 -12.49 -29.68 -16.66
N TYR A 103 -11.36 -29.78 -17.38
CA TYR A 103 -10.68 -28.62 -17.95
C TYR A 103 -11.44 -28.10 -19.17
N LYS A 104 -11.88 -26.84 -19.09
CA LYS A 104 -12.61 -26.14 -20.17
C LYS A 104 -11.87 -24.89 -20.66
N GLY A 105 -10.59 -24.75 -20.30
CA GLY A 105 -9.78 -23.59 -20.69
C GLY A 105 -9.42 -23.60 -22.18
N PRO A 106 -9.09 -22.43 -22.76
CA PRO A 106 -8.60 -22.35 -24.11
C PRO A 106 -7.25 -23.04 -24.25
N LEU A 107 -7.08 -23.78 -25.33
CA LEU A 107 -5.83 -24.43 -25.71
C LEU A 107 -5.21 -23.67 -26.87
N GLU A 108 -3.90 -23.52 -26.84
CA GLU A 108 -3.11 -23.09 -27.98
C GLU A 108 -2.43 -24.29 -28.62
N ALA A 109 -2.18 -24.19 -29.92
CA ALA A 109 -1.62 -25.29 -30.70
C ALA A 109 -0.34 -24.85 -31.42
N VAL A 110 0.69 -25.70 -31.36
CA VAL A 110 1.88 -25.59 -32.21
C VAL A 110 1.99 -26.86 -33.05
N SER A 111 2.12 -26.69 -34.37
CA SER A 111 2.25 -27.79 -35.32
C SER A 111 3.60 -27.76 -36.02
N ARG A 112 4.13 -28.94 -36.33
CA ARG A 112 5.38 -29.11 -37.07
C ARG A 112 5.28 -30.29 -38.02
N SER A 113 5.81 -30.12 -39.24
CA SER A 113 5.90 -31.20 -40.21
C SER A 113 6.97 -32.23 -39.81
N ILE A 114 6.68 -33.49 -40.10
CA ILE A 114 7.58 -34.61 -39.86
C ILE A 114 8.24 -34.95 -41.20
N ILE A 115 9.57 -34.84 -41.25
CA ILE A 115 10.34 -35.03 -42.48
C ILE A 115 11.29 -36.22 -42.28
N TYR A 116 11.22 -37.17 -43.19
CA TYR A 116 12.14 -38.32 -43.25
C TYR A 116 13.13 -38.12 -44.38
N ASN A 117 14.42 -38.17 -44.05
CA ASN A 117 15.51 -38.09 -45.03
C ASN A 117 15.95 -39.51 -45.39
N GLY A 118 15.32 -40.07 -46.42
CA GLY A 118 15.68 -41.39 -46.96
C GLY A 118 16.74 -41.32 -48.05
N VAL A 119 17.05 -42.47 -48.64
CA VAL A 119 18.00 -42.59 -49.78
C VAL A 119 17.52 -41.79 -51.00
N ASP A 120 16.20 -41.66 -51.17
CA ASP A 120 15.54 -40.93 -52.26
C ASP A 120 15.36 -39.42 -51.99
N GLY A 121 15.92 -38.91 -50.89
CA GLY A 121 15.78 -37.52 -50.46
C GLY A 121 14.74 -37.29 -49.35
N ALA A 122 14.55 -36.02 -48.99
CA ALA A 122 13.66 -35.60 -47.92
C ALA A 122 12.18 -35.73 -48.35
N ARG A 123 11.40 -36.53 -47.61
CA ARG A 123 9.94 -36.65 -47.79
C ARG A 123 9.21 -36.19 -46.56
N ASN A 124 8.17 -35.37 -46.74
CA ASN A 124 7.23 -35.05 -45.67
C ASN A 124 6.32 -36.27 -45.45
N LEU A 125 6.17 -36.70 -44.19
CA LEU A 125 5.38 -37.86 -43.79
C LEU A 125 4.14 -37.47 -42.98
N GLY A 126 3.95 -36.19 -42.64
CA GLY A 126 2.81 -35.76 -41.84
C GLY A 126 3.13 -34.61 -40.92
N SER A 127 2.36 -34.48 -39.85
CA SER A 127 2.52 -33.43 -38.85
C SER A 127 2.28 -33.93 -37.44
N ILE A 128 3.08 -33.42 -36.51
CA ILE A 128 2.81 -33.48 -35.08
C ILE A 128 2.25 -32.12 -34.63
N THR A 129 1.11 -32.15 -33.97
CA THR A 129 0.46 -30.98 -33.37
C THR A 129 0.33 -31.17 -31.88
N VAL A 130 0.89 -30.24 -31.13
CA VAL A 130 0.88 -30.20 -29.66
C VAL A 130 -0.10 -29.12 -29.22
N TYR A 131 -0.89 -29.42 -28.19
CA TYR A 131 -1.79 -28.47 -27.55
C TYR A 131 -1.36 -28.24 -26.11
N TYR A 132 -1.28 -26.97 -25.71
CA TYR A 132 -0.92 -26.54 -24.35
C TYR A 132 -1.96 -25.55 -23.80
N PRO A 133 -2.17 -25.51 -22.48
CA PRO A 133 -3.04 -24.53 -21.83
C PRO A 133 -2.56 -23.11 -22.09
N LYS A 134 -3.48 -22.19 -22.42
CA LYS A 134 -3.15 -20.77 -22.41
C LYS A 134 -2.93 -20.31 -20.97
N LEU A 135 -1.80 -19.68 -20.70
CA LEU A 135 -1.49 -19.14 -19.38
C LEU A 135 -2.34 -17.90 -19.10
N GLY A 136 -2.92 -17.85 -17.91
CA GLY A 136 -3.49 -16.64 -17.35
C GLY A 136 -2.43 -15.67 -16.85
N LEU A 137 -2.87 -14.48 -16.43
CA LEU A 137 -2.00 -13.44 -15.87
C LEU A 137 -1.23 -13.88 -14.62
N PHE A 138 -1.76 -14.86 -13.88
CA PHE A 138 -1.17 -15.36 -12.64
C PHE A 138 -0.39 -16.66 -12.82
N ASP A 139 -0.54 -17.35 -13.95
CA ASP A 139 0.13 -18.64 -14.19
C ASP A 139 1.62 -18.47 -14.52
N GLY A 140 2.03 -17.26 -14.91
CA GLY A 140 3.43 -16.91 -15.17
C GLY A 140 4.27 -16.62 -13.91
N LEU A 141 3.68 -16.70 -12.72
CA LEU A 141 4.37 -16.46 -11.45
C LEU A 141 5.20 -17.69 -11.06
N LYS A 142 6.53 -17.66 -11.30
CA LYS A 142 7.44 -18.67 -10.75
C LYS A 142 7.85 -18.26 -9.33
N SER A 143 8.55 -19.17 -8.65
CA SER A 143 9.04 -18.93 -7.28
C SER A 143 9.89 -17.66 -7.17
N GLU A 144 10.64 -17.31 -8.21
CA GLU A 144 11.44 -16.08 -8.28
C GLU A 144 10.56 -14.83 -8.32
N GLU A 145 9.52 -14.78 -9.15
CA GLU A 145 8.56 -13.68 -9.19
C GLU A 145 7.82 -13.52 -7.86
N ILE A 146 7.49 -14.63 -7.18
CA ILE A 146 6.86 -14.58 -5.84
C ILE A 146 7.77 -13.88 -4.83
N VAL A 147 9.08 -14.14 -4.87
CA VAL A 147 10.04 -13.45 -4.00
C VAL A 147 10.06 -11.95 -4.31
N PHE A 148 10.13 -11.54 -5.57
CA PHE A 148 10.08 -10.12 -5.94
C PHE A 148 8.79 -9.43 -5.50
N ILE A 149 7.64 -10.08 -5.68
CA ILE A 149 6.35 -9.57 -5.19
C ILE A 149 6.37 -9.42 -3.67
N SER A 150 6.90 -10.41 -2.94
CA SER A 150 6.96 -10.36 -1.47
C SER A 150 7.80 -9.19 -0.97
N ILE A 151 8.97 -8.96 -1.57
CA ILE A 151 9.85 -7.82 -1.26
C ILE A 151 9.14 -6.50 -1.57
N PHE A 152 8.46 -6.43 -2.72
CA PHE A 152 7.71 -5.24 -3.12
C PHE A 152 6.59 -4.91 -2.13
N ILE A 153 5.77 -5.89 -1.75
CA ILE A 153 4.71 -5.72 -0.74
C ILE A 153 5.31 -5.29 0.59
N PHE A 154 6.41 -5.92 1.01
CA PHE A 154 7.08 -5.57 2.26
C PHE A 154 7.60 -4.12 2.25
N ALA A 155 8.21 -3.68 1.15
CA ALA A 155 8.67 -2.30 0.99
C ALA A 155 7.51 -1.31 1.05
N VAL A 156 6.41 -1.59 0.36
CA VAL A 156 5.18 -0.79 0.36
C VAL A 156 4.62 -0.66 1.78
N LEU A 157 4.49 -1.78 2.51
CA LEU A 157 4.00 -1.78 3.89
C LEU A 157 4.93 -1.02 4.85
N THR A 158 6.24 -1.12 4.65
CA THR A 158 7.23 -0.42 5.47
C THR A 158 7.13 1.09 5.28
N VAL A 159 7.08 1.57 4.04
CA VAL A 159 6.93 3.00 3.73
C VAL A 159 5.60 3.52 4.26
N PHE A 160 4.52 2.76 4.06
CA PHE A 160 3.19 3.11 4.56
C PHE A 160 3.16 3.19 6.09
N GLY A 161 3.69 2.17 6.78
CA GLY A 161 3.79 2.15 8.23
C GLY A 161 4.63 3.30 8.79
N ALA A 162 5.78 3.58 8.18
CA ALA A 162 6.62 4.71 8.55
C ALA A 162 5.88 6.06 8.39
N ALA A 163 5.11 6.24 7.32
CA ALA A 163 4.32 7.45 7.10
C ALA A 163 3.22 7.62 8.17
N LEU A 164 2.51 6.55 8.54
CA LEU A 164 1.48 6.60 9.58
C LEU A 164 2.07 6.91 10.96
N ILE A 165 3.15 6.21 11.33
CA ILE A 165 3.84 6.41 12.60
C ILE A 165 4.41 7.82 12.67
N GLY A 166 5.07 8.28 11.60
CA GLY A 166 5.60 9.63 11.48
C GLY A 166 4.52 10.69 11.65
N ASN A 167 3.40 10.60 10.92
CA ASN A 167 2.30 11.55 11.05
C ASN A 167 1.73 11.60 12.47
N ARG A 168 1.61 10.44 13.13
CA ARG A 168 1.09 10.37 14.50
C ARG A 168 2.02 11.07 15.50
N ILE A 169 3.32 10.84 15.40
CA ILE A 169 4.32 11.38 16.35
C ILE A 169 4.59 12.86 16.08
N PHE A 170 4.81 13.24 14.82
CA PHE A 170 5.28 14.59 14.47
C PHE A 170 4.15 15.61 14.31
N VAL A 171 2.91 15.19 14.03
CA VAL A 171 1.79 16.10 13.76
C VAL A 171 0.70 15.97 14.81
N ILE A 172 0.12 14.78 14.96
CA ILE A 172 -1.10 14.60 15.77
C ILE A 172 -0.80 14.79 17.27
N GLN A 173 0.28 14.20 17.79
CA GLN A 173 0.63 14.32 19.20
C GLN A 173 0.85 15.77 19.69
N PRO A 174 1.72 16.58 19.04
CA PRO A 174 1.89 17.98 19.44
C PRO A 174 0.60 18.81 19.34
N LEU A 175 -0.18 18.63 18.29
CA LEU A 175 -1.48 19.32 18.14
C LEU A 175 -2.45 18.98 19.27
N MET A 176 -2.53 17.72 19.68
CA MET A 176 -3.37 17.29 20.79
C MET A 176 -2.90 17.90 22.12
N ARG A 177 -1.57 17.96 22.36
CA ARG A 177 -1.02 18.61 23.57
C ARG A 177 -1.34 20.11 23.62
N LEU A 178 -1.18 20.82 22.51
CA LEU A 178 -1.55 22.23 22.39
C LEU A 178 -3.04 22.44 22.66
N THR A 179 -3.90 21.62 22.05
CA THR A 179 -5.36 21.70 22.23
C THR A 179 -5.74 21.48 23.69
N HIS A 180 -5.16 20.47 24.35
CA HIS A 180 -5.40 20.21 25.77
C HIS A 180 -4.96 21.37 26.67
N ALA A 181 -3.81 22.00 26.41
CA ALA A 181 -3.36 23.15 27.21
C ALA A 181 -4.29 24.37 27.06
N ILE A 182 -4.79 24.60 25.85
CA ILE A 182 -5.77 25.66 25.56
C ILE A 182 -7.10 25.39 26.28
N GLU A 183 -7.62 24.17 26.19
CA GLU A 183 -8.87 23.77 26.86
C GLU A 183 -8.76 23.84 28.39
N ALA A 184 -7.62 23.40 28.95
CA ALA A 184 -7.35 23.49 30.39
C ALA A 184 -7.33 24.95 30.88
N THR A 185 -6.71 25.85 30.12
CA THR A 185 -6.70 27.29 30.43
C THR A 185 -8.12 27.86 30.42
N ARG A 186 -8.99 27.42 29.50
CA ARG A 186 -10.37 27.92 29.37
C ARG A 186 -11.33 27.40 30.45
N GLN A 187 -11.18 26.15 30.88
CA GLN A 187 -12.14 25.52 31.80
C GLN A 187 -11.77 25.66 33.29
N LEU A 188 -10.48 25.66 33.63
CA LEU A 188 -10.05 25.61 35.03
C LEU A 188 -9.59 26.96 35.60
N GLY A 189 -9.42 27.99 34.76
CA GLY A 189 -8.73 29.22 35.17
C GLY A 189 -7.27 28.98 35.59
N SER A 190 -6.79 27.74 35.47
CA SER A 190 -5.43 27.32 35.79
C SER A 190 -4.62 27.38 34.50
N ARG A 191 -3.69 28.33 34.46
CA ARG A 191 -2.75 28.54 33.35
C ARG A 191 -1.90 27.29 33.17
N HIS A 192 -1.90 26.72 31.98
CA HIS A 192 -1.11 25.53 31.68
C HIS A 192 -0.12 25.83 30.56
N HIS A 193 1.16 25.51 30.80
CA HIS A 193 2.19 25.56 29.78
C HIS A 193 2.19 24.28 28.96
N VAL A 194 2.55 24.41 27.70
CA VAL A 194 2.70 23.29 26.79
C VAL A 194 4.14 22.79 26.90
N ASP A 195 4.32 21.57 27.40
CA ASP A 195 5.62 20.90 27.41
C ASP A 195 5.86 20.20 26.06
N TRP A 196 6.42 20.97 25.13
CA TRP A 196 6.81 20.51 23.80
C TRP A 196 8.10 21.20 23.37
N GLN A 197 9.19 20.43 23.29
CA GLN A 197 10.50 20.90 22.85
C GLN A 197 10.79 20.30 21.47
N SER A 198 10.69 21.14 20.44
CA SER A 198 11.11 20.81 19.06
C SER A 198 11.70 22.05 18.40
N ASN A 199 12.56 21.85 17.41
CA ASN A 199 13.18 22.93 16.62
C ASN A 199 12.40 23.23 15.32
N ASP A 200 11.16 22.75 15.22
CA ASP A 200 10.26 22.95 14.08
C ASP A 200 9.20 24.05 14.33
N GLU A 201 8.30 24.24 13.37
CA GLU A 201 7.19 25.19 13.46
C GLU A 201 6.27 24.90 14.65
N MET A 202 6.10 23.63 15.03
CA MET A 202 5.27 23.23 16.17
C MET A 202 5.94 23.60 17.50
N GLY A 203 7.26 23.44 17.60
CA GLY A 203 8.07 23.91 18.71
C GLY A 203 8.01 25.43 18.87
N ARG A 204 8.14 26.17 17.75
CA ARG A 204 7.98 27.63 17.76
C ARG A 204 6.60 28.06 18.24
N LEU A 205 5.55 27.39 17.76
CA LEU A 205 4.17 27.67 18.18
C LEU A 205 3.95 27.41 19.67
N ALA A 206 4.48 26.30 20.21
CA ALA A 206 4.42 26.00 21.63
C ALA A 206 5.15 27.06 22.47
N HIS A 207 6.32 27.52 22.02
CA HIS A 207 7.05 28.59 22.68
C HIS A 207 6.27 29.91 22.70
N SER A 208 5.74 30.34 21.55
CA SER A 208 4.96 31.57 21.47
C SER A 208 3.67 31.52 22.30
N PHE A 209 3.03 30.35 22.40
CA PHE A 209 1.89 30.16 23.30
C PHE A 209 2.31 30.30 24.77
N ASN A 210 3.42 29.68 25.17
CA ASN A 210 3.95 29.79 26.52
C ASN A 210 4.33 31.22 26.89
N GLU A 211 4.97 31.97 25.99
CA GLU A 211 5.29 33.40 26.18
C GLU A 211 4.03 34.23 26.40
N MET A 212 2.98 33.98 25.61
CA MET A 212 1.69 34.66 25.77
C MET A 212 1.10 34.39 27.16
N GLN A 213 1.11 33.13 27.62
CA GLN A 213 0.63 32.76 28.94
C GLN A 213 1.42 33.44 30.06
N SER A 214 2.76 33.49 29.96
CA SER A 214 3.61 34.18 30.93
C SER A 214 3.39 35.69 30.93
N LYS A 215 3.15 36.30 29.77
CA LYS A 215 2.82 37.73 29.68
C LYS A 215 1.50 38.05 30.37
N LEU A 216 0.45 37.28 30.09
CA LEU A 216 -0.86 37.44 30.74
C LEU A 216 -0.76 37.27 32.26
N GLU A 217 0.03 36.31 32.74
CA GLU A 217 0.26 36.12 34.17
C GLU A 217 0.93 37.32 34.83
N ARG A 218 1.91 37.90 34.16
CA ARG A 218 2.58 39.11 34.63
C ARG A 218 1.61 40.30 34.70
N GLU A 219 0.85 40.54 33.63
CA GLU A 219 -0.14 41.61 33.57
C GLU A 219 -1.21 41.49 34.67
N GLU A 220 -1.70 40.27 34.93
CA GLU A 220 -2.67 40.05 36.02
C GLU A 220 -2.05 40.28 37.40
N THR A 221 -0.79 39.87 37.61
CA THR A 221 -0.08 40.07 38.87
C THR A 221 0.15 41.57 39.13
N GLU A 222 0.57 42.31 38.11
CA GLU A 222 0.75 43.76 38.18
C GLU A 222 -0.59 44.46 38.45
N LEU A 223 -1.68 44.03 37.80
CA LEU A 223 -3.02 44.57 38.04
C LEU A 223 -3.51 44.31 39.47
N LYS A 224 -3.33 43.10 40.01
CA LYS A 224 -3.68 42.77 41.40
C LYS A 224 -2.87 43.58 42.40
N LEU A 225 -1.58 43.77 42.14
CA LEU A 225 -0.71 44.58 42.99
C LEU A 225 -1.13 46.06 42.97
N ALA A 226 -1.42 46.61 41.79
CA ALA A 226 -1.88 47.99 41.63
C ALA A 226 -3.22 48.20 42.35
N HIS A 227 -4.15 47.26 42.22
CA HIS A 227 -5.44 47.30 42.91
C HIS A 227 -5.25 47.26 44.43
N ARG A 228 -4.44 46.33 44.96
CA ARG A 228 -4.15 46.28 46.41
C ARG A 228 -3.53 47.58 46.91
N ARG A 229 -2.52 48.12 46.22
CA ARG A 229 -1.89 49.39 46.60
C ARG A 229 -2.88 50.55 46.62
N ALA A 230 -3.79 50.62 45.65
CA ALA A 230 -4.83 51.64 45.60
C ALA A 230 -5.79 51.51 46.81
N THR A 231 -6.23 50.28 47.11
CA THR A 231 -7.09 50.00 48.28
C THR A 231 -6.38 50.31 49.59
N ASP A 232 -5.12 49.89 49.75
CA ASP A 232 -4.32 50.16 50.96
C ASP A 232 -4.12 51.66 51.15
N THR A 233 -3.82 52.39 50.05
CA THR A 233 -3.69 53.85 50.10
C THR A 233 -5.01 54.49 50.51
N TYR A 234 -6.14 54.07 49.95
CA TYR A 234 -7.46 54.59 50.31
C TYR A 234 -7.82 54.31 51.78
N ASN A 235 -7.56 53.11 52.28
CA ASN A 235 -7.97 52.71 53.63
C ASN A 235 -7.04 53.18 54.75
N LEU A 236 -5.73 53.24 54.49
CA LEU A 236 -4.70 53.51 55.52
C LEU A 236 -4.21 54.96 55.54
N THR A 237 -4.64 55.80 54.58
CA THR A 237 -4.33 57.24 54.64
C THR A 237 -4.98 57.82 55.89
N PRO A 238 -4.24 58.57 56.75
CA PRO A 238 -4.76 59.15 57.99
C PRO A 238 -5.63 60.38 57.71
N ALA A 239 -6.65 60.22 56.88
CA ALA A 239 -7.66 61.21 56.53
C ALA A 239 -9.01 60.51 56.36
N MET A 240 -10.09 61.20 56.72
CA MET A 240 -11.46 60.73 56.45
C MET A 240 -11.73 60.81 54.94
N LEU A 241 -11.67 59.67 54.25
CA LEU A 241 -11.94 59.57 52.82
C LEU A 241 -13.30 58.90 52.58
N PHE A 242 -14.04 59.40 51.59
CA PHE A 242 -15.29 58.82 51.14
C PHE A 242 -15.39 58.90 49.62
N SER A 243 -16.15 57.99 49.02
CA SER A 243 -16.55 58.04 47.62
C SER A 243 -18.05 58.24 47.51
N LEU A 244 -18.47 58.93 46.46
CA LEU A 244 -19.87 59.11 46.10
C LEU A 244 -20.21 58.21 44.91
N ASP A 245 -21.42 57.68 44.89
CA ASP A 245 -21.97 57.07 43.69
C ASP A 245 -22.50 58.15 42.73
N LYS A 246 -23.09 57.70 41.63
CA LYS A 246 -23.69 58.54 40.59
C LYS A 246 -24.91 59.34 41.07
N ASP A 247 -25.47 59.02 42.23
CA ASP A 247 -26.67 59.64 42.80
C ASP A 247 -26.29 60.52 44.03
N ASP A 248 -25.02 60.95 44.11
CA ASP A 248 -24.42 61.76 45.18
C ASP A 248 -24.57 61.17 46.59
N CYS A 249 -24.77 59.85 46.69
CA CYS A 249 -24.84 59.13 47.95
C CYS A 249 -23.47 58.54 48.31
N ILE A 250 -23.15 58.48 49.62
CA ILE A 250 -21.89 57.88 50.08
C ILE A 250 -21.89 56.39 49.70
N ALA A 251 -20.99 56.02 48.79
CA ALA A 251 -20.84 54.67 48.28
C ALA A 251 -19.85 53.85 49.11
N ALA A 252 -18.79 54.48 49.62
CA ALA A 252 -17.82 53.86 50.51
C ALA A 252 -17.12 54.91 51.38
N VAL A 253 -16.54 54.46 52.50
CA VAL A 253 -15.69 55.25 53.40
C VAL A 253 -14.41 54.48 53.71
N SER A 254 -13.32 55.16 54.02
CA SER A 254 -12.05 54.52 54.39
C SER A 254 -12.10 53.87 55.77
N ASP A 255 -11.33 52.80 55.95
CA ASP A 255 -11.21 52.13 57.25
C ASP A 255 -10.69 53.09 58.35
N TYR A 256 -9.79 54.01 58.00
CA TYR A 256 -9.33 55.06 58.93
C TYR A 256 -10.47 55.96 59.43
N TRP A 257 -11.43 56.32 58.56
CA TRP A 257 -12.62 57.08 58.99
C TRP A 257 -13.36 56.30 60.07
N LEU A 258 -13.67 55.03 59.80
CA LEU A 258 -14.44 54.18 60.71
C LEU A 258 -13.76 53.99 62.07
N GLY A 259 -12.42 54.02 62.13
CA GLY A 259 -11.67 53.95 63.39
C GLY A 259 -11.52 55.28 64.13
N ALA A 260 -11.75 56.41 63.45
CA ALA A 260 -11.61 57.75 64.01
C ALA A 260 -12.93 58.35 64.55
N THR A 261 -14.06 57.72 64.25
CA THR A 261 -15.42 58.07 64.73
C THR A 261 -15.92 57.05 65.73
#